data_AF-A0A4R1QV77-F1
#
_entry.id   AF-A0A4R1QV77-F1
#
_cell.length_a   1.000
_cell.length_b   1.000
_cell.length_c   1.000
_cell.angle_alpha   90.00
_cell.angle_beta   90.00
_cell.angle_gamma   90.00
#
_symmetry.space_group_name_H-M   'P 1'
#
loop_
_entity.id
_entity.type
_entity.pdbx_description
1 polymer ?
#
loop_
_entity_poly.entity_id
_entity_poly.type
_entity_poly.pdbx_seq_one_letter_code
_entity_poly.pdbx_strand_id
1 'polypeptide(L)' 'MEKDKYIGICKVGEKGQIVIPKEARDMFNIKPGDSIIVLCDKQKGIAIVKSDVIESMSDEILGGDNGK' A
#
# COMPACT_ATOMS: atom_id res chain seq x y z
N MET A 1 4.20 -4.31 22.44
CA MET A 1 4.45 -4.83 21.08
C MET A 1 4.45 -3.64 20.15
N GLU A 2 5.52 -3.44 19.38
CA GLU A 2 5.67 -2.33 18.43
C GLU A 2 4.41 -2.20 17.57
N LYS A 3 3.80 -1.00 17.56
CA LYS A 3 2.52 -0.72 16.88
C LYS A 3 2.64 -0.71 15.35
N ASP A 4 3.81 -1.05 14.81
CA ASP A 4 4.18 -0.81 13.41
C ASP A 4 4.19 -2.09 12.57
N LYS A 5 3.82 -3.24 13.14
CA LYS A 5 3.84 -4.53 12.45
C LYS A 5 2.53 -5.29 12.69
N TYR A 6 1.95 -5.80 11.61
CA TYR A 6 0.74 -6.61 11.62
C TYR A 6 0.93 -7.85 10.73
N ILE A 7 0.53 -9.02 11.22
CA ILE A 7 0.46 -10.26 10.45
C ILE A 7 -0.93 -10.83 10.62
N GLY A 8 -1.60 -11.14 9.51
CA GLY A 8 -2.93 -11.75 9.53
C GLY A 8 -3.16 -12.62 8.30
N ILE A 9 -4.02 -13.62 8.45
CA ILE A 9 -4.43 -14.52 7.37
C ILE A 9 -5.77 -14.00 6.81
N CYS A 10 -5.83 -13.80 5.49
CA CYS A 10 -7.06 -13.44 4.78
C CYS A 10 -7.49 -14.59 3.87
N LYS A 11 -8.81 -14.76 3.69
CA LYS A 11 -9.36 -15.67 2.68
C LYS A 11 -9.67 -14.89 1.41
N VAL A 12 -9.48 -15.56 0.27
CA VAL A 12 -9.87 -15.04 -1.03
C VAL A 12 -11.36 -15.32 -1.24
N GLY A 13 -12.12 -14.29 -1.58
CA GLY A 13 -13.54 -14.39 -1.91
C GLY A 13 -13.78 -14.94 -3.31
N GLU A 14 -15.05 -15.19 -3.63
CA GLU A 14 -15.47 -15.83 -4.89
C GLU A 14 -15.04 -15.10 -6.16
N LYS A 15 -14.79 -13.78 -6.09
CA LYS A 15 -14.33 -12.96 -7.21
C LYS A 15 -12.83 -12.65 -7.16
N GLY A 16 -12.07 -13.39 -6.36
CA GLY A 16 -10.65 -13.15 -6.17
C GLY A 16 -10.32 -11.97 -5.26
N GLN A 17 -11.32 -11.35 -4.61
CA GLN A 17 -11.10 -10.22 -3.71
C GLN A 17 -10.58 -10.68 -2.34
N ILE A 18 -9.74 -9.86 -1.73
CA ILE A 18 -9.34 -10.00 -0.33
C ILE A 18 -9.88 -8.82 0.47
N VAL A 19 -10.32 -9.09 1.71
CA VAL A 19 -10.69 -8.02 2.63
C VAL A 19 -9.44 -7.62 3.40
N ILE A 20 -9.02 -6.35 3.27
CA ILE A 20 -7.93 -5.81 4.10
C ILE A 20 -8.41 -5.80 5.55
N PRO A 21 -7.71 -6.48 6.49
CA PRO A 21 -8.10 -6.53 7.90
C PRO A 21 -8.22 -5.14 8.53
N LYS A 22 -9.09 -5.00 9.54
CA LYS A 22 -9.36 -3.71 10.18
C LYS A 22 -8.08 -3.10 10.74
N GLU A 23 -7.27 -3.91 11.41
CA GLU A 23 -6.01 -3.52 12.04
C GLU A 23 -5.03 -2.96 11.02
N ALA A 24 -4.94 -3.57 9.84
CA ALA A 24 -4.11 -3.07 8.75
C ALA A 24 -4.67 -1.77 8.16
N ARG A 25 -6.00 -1.66 7.99
CA ARG A 25 -6.62 -0.41 7.54
C ARG A 25 -6.38 0.74 8.52
N ASP A 26 -6.50 0.48 9.82
CA ASP A 26 -6.29 1.47 10.86
C ASP A 26 -4.81 1.89 10.92
N MET A 27 -3.88 0.93 10.78
CA MET A 27 -2.42 1.18 10.75
C MET A 27 -2.00 2.05 9.56
N PHE A 28 -2.54 1.79 8.37
CA PHE A 28 -2.18 2.53 7.15
C PHE A 28 -3.18 3.64 6.80
N ASN A 29 -4.14 3.93 7.69
CA ASN A 29 -5.21 4.93 7.48
C ASN A 29 -5.87 4.79 6.09
N ILE A 30 -6.25 3.56 5.72
CA ILE A 30 -6.93 3.23 4.46
C ILE A 30 -8.43 3.44 4.64
N LYS A 31 -9.02 4.30 3.82
CA LYS A 31 -10.44 4.69 3.89
C LYS A 31 -11.21 4.26 2.64
N PRO A 32 -12.55 4.10 2.73
CA PRO A 32 -13.37 3.94 1.55
C PRO A 32 -13.16 5.10 0.57
N GLY A 33 -12.93 4.78 -0.70
CA GLY A 33 -12.62 5.75 -1.75
C GLY A 33 -11.12 5.96 -1.99
N ASP A 34 -10.24 5.49 -1.10
CA ASP A 34 -8.80 5.54 -1.34
C ASP A 34 -8.41 4.68 -2.55
N SER A 35 -7.53 5.23 -3.37
CA SER A 35 -6.89 4.49 -4.46
C SER A 35 -5.66 3.75 -3.94
N ILE A 36 -5.57 2.47 -4.28
CA ILE A 36 -4.53 1.55 -3.85
C ILE A 36 -3.82 0.98 -5.07
N ILE A 37 -2.50 0.83 -4.97
CA ILE A 37 -1.65 0.24 -5.99
C ILE A 37 -1.25 -1.15 -5.54
N VAL A 38 -1.38 -2.11 -6.45
CA VAL A 38 -1.01 -3.51 -6.24
C VAL A 38 0.25 -3.79 -7.06
N LEU A 39 1.35 -4.08 -6.36
CA LEU A 39 2.63 -4.47 -6.95
C LEU A 39 2.78 -5.98 -6.83
N CYS A 40 3.05 -6.66 -7.94
CA CYS A 40 3.16 -8.12 -7.98
C CYS A 40 4.49 -8.54 -8.60
N ASP A 41 5.20 -9.42 -7.91
CA ASP A 41 6.39 -10.09 -8.41
C ASP A 41 6.28 -11.58 -8.08
N LYS A 42 6.49 -12.45 -9.07
CA LYS A 42 6.30 -13.90 -8.90
C LYS A 42 7.20 -14.52 -7.83
N GLN A 43 8.37 -13.94 -7.58
CA GLN A 43 9.35 -14.44 -6.61
C GLN A 43 9.19 -13.75 -5.24
N LYS A 44 8.71 -12.51 -5.21
CA LYS A 44 8.61 -11.69 -3.98
C LYS A 44 7.20 -11.61 -3.39
N GLY A 45 6.18 -11.98 -4.15
CA GLY A 45 4.78 -11.93 -3.74
C GLY A 45 4.06 -10.64 -4.15
N ILE A 46 3.13 -10.21 -3.30
CA ILE A 46 2.25 -9.06 -3.56
C ILE A 46 2.48 -8.01 -2.48
N ALA A 47 2.65 -6.76 -2.89
CA ALA A 47 2.63 -5.60 -2.02
C ALA A 47 1.46 -4.68 -2.37
N ILE A 48 0.89 -4.06 -1.34
CA ILE A 48 -0.24 -3.13 -1.44
C ILE A 48 0.23 -1.80 -0.87
N VAL A 49 0.17 -0.74 -1.67
CA VAL A 49 0.60 0.60 -1.26
C VAL A 49 -0.50 1.62 -1.58
N LYS A 50 -0.62 2.67 -0.77
CA LYS A 50 -1.52 3.77 -1.10
C LYS A 50 -0.96 4.56 -2.28
N SER A 51 -1.84 5.01 -3.16
CA SER A 51 -1.43 5.77 -4.35
C SER A 51 -0.82 7.15 -4.02
N ASP A 52 -1.25 7.78 -2.93
CA ASP A 52 -0.70 9.06 -2.43
C ASP A 52 0.79 8.99 -2.10
N VAL A 53 1.32 7.81 -1.74
CA VAL A 53 2.75 7.58 -1.51
C VAL A 53 3.56 7.80 -2.80
N ILE A 54 3.01 7.43 -3.97
CA ILE A 54 3.72 7.62 -5.24
C ILE A 54 3.80 9.11 -5.61
N GLU A 55 2.79 9.90 -5.28
CA GLU A 55 2.84 11.36 -5.47
C GLU A 55 4.02 11.95 -4.68
N SER A 56 4.17 11.55 -3.41
CA SER A 56 5.28 12.02 -2.57
C SER A 56 6.67 11.59 -3.07
N MET A 57 6.80 10.39 -3.63
CA MET A 57 8.06 9.92 -4.23
C MET A 57 8.35 10.58 -5.58
N SER A 58 7.32 10.95 -6.33
CA SER A 58 7.47 11.65 -7.61
C SER A 58 8.07 13.03 -7.39
N ASP A 59 7.67 13.74 -6.34
CA ASP A 59 8.28 15.03 -5.99
C ASP A 59 9.78 14.89 -5.63
N GLU A 60 10.16 13.82 -4.93
CA GLU A 60 11.56 13.55 -4.58
C GLU A 60 12.41 13.06 -5.76
N ILE A 61 11.82 12.33 -6.71
CA ILE A 61 12.52 11.75 -7.87
C ILE A 61 12.54 12.71 -9.07
N LEU A 62 11.47 13.50 -9.28
CA LEU A 62 11.33 14.48 -10.36
C LEU A 62 11.80 15.88 -9.95
N GLY A 63 12.06 16.13 -8.66
CA GLY A 63 12.75 17.31 -8.12
C GLY A 63 14.26 17.34 -8.45
N GLY A 64 14.65 16.81 -9.61
CA GLY A 64 15.99 16.93 -10.14
C GLY A 64 16.35 18.40 -10.34
N ASP A 65 17.26 18.88 -9.50
CA ASP A 65 18.14 20.04 -9.69
C ASP A 65 17.59 21.14 -10.60
N ASN A 66 16.77 22.05 -10.05
CA ASN A 66 16.66 23.40 -10.59
C ASN A 66 17.98 24.14 -10.30
N GLY A 67 19.02 23.74 -11.02
CA GLY A 67 20.27 24.47 -11.10
C GLY A 67 19.99 25.92 -11.49
N LYS A 68 20.66 26.82 -10.78
CA LYS A 68 20.94 28.17 -11.29
C LYS A 68 21.67 28.12 -12.62
#